data_AF-A0A9D1H7V2-F1
#
_entry.id   AF-A0A9D1H7V2-F1
#
_cell.length_a   1.000
_cell.length_b   1.000
_cell.length_c   1.000
_cell.angle_alpha   90.00
_cell.angle_beta   90.00
_cell.angle_gamma   90.00
#
_symmetry.space_group_name_H-M   'P 1'
#
loop_
_entity.id
_entity.type
_entity.pdbx_description
1 polymer ?
#
loop_
_entity_poly.entity_id
_entity_poly.type
_entity_poly.pdbx_seq_one_letter_code
_entity_poly.pdbx_strand_id
1 'polypeptide(L)'
;MLGILHPNLPQIYEAVEMDGKLLVLEEYIDGRLLSEEMEQLVGKKEQVCQIALKLCDAVACLHDAGIIHRDIKSENVMVEAAGGQIRLIDLTAARCKKVSDPESCDTVCLGTAPYAAPEQFGVTRTDERTDIYAIGILLNILVTGKHPSQIICPGGLGKIIRRCIRVNADERYHSVRQLKNALWNL
;
A
#
# COMPACT_ATOMS: atom_id res chain seq x y z
N MET A 1 -16.27 1.61 0.46
CA MET A 1 -15.63 2.13 1.68
C MET A 1 -16.62 2.34 2.81
N LEU A 2 -17.79 2.96 2.58
CA LEU A 2 -18.88 2.96 3.56
C LEU A 2 -19.16 1.51 4.03
N GLY A 3 -19.10 1.27 5.35
CA GLY A 3 -19.29 -0.03 5.96
C GLY A 3 -18.05 -0.94 6.03
N ILE A 4 -16.89 -0.52 5.51
CA ILE A 4 -15.62 -1.23 5.73
C ILE A 4 -15.06 -0.80 7.09
N LEU A 5 -14.98 -1.74 8.03
CA LEU A 5 -14.42 -1.53 9.35
C LEU A 5 -13.17 -2.39 9.51
N HIS A 6 -12.02 -1.73 9.66
CA HIS A 6 -10.75 -2.40 9.88
C HIS A 6 -9.85 -1.51 10.74
N PRO A 7 -9.15 -2.04 11.75
CA PRO A 7 -8.36 -1.23 12.67
C PRO A 7 -7.18 -0.51 12.00
N ASN A 8 -6.78 -0.91 10.79
CA ASN A 8 -5.71 -0.26 10.02
C ASN A 8 -6.21 0.62 8.86
N LEU A 9 -7.51 0.91 8.80
CA LEU A 9 -8.11 1.86 7.85
C LEU A 9 -8.88 2.93 8.64
N PRO A 10 -8.99 4.16 8.14
CA PRO A 10 -9.89 5.15 8.72
C PRO A 10 -11.35 4.73 8.46
N GLN A 11 -12.21 4.93 9.45
CA GLN A 11 -13.65 4.76 9.24
C GLN A 11 -14.20 5.92 8.40
N ILE A 12 -14.86 5.60 7.28
CA ILE A 12 -15.67 6.59 6.54
C ILE A 12 -17.03 6.70 7.22
N TYR A 13 -17.36 7.89 7.72
CA TYR A 13 -18.66 8.17 8.34
C TYR A 13 -19.70 8.51 7.28
N GLU A 14 -19.35 9.35 6.30
CA GLU A 14 -20.28 9.82 5.29
C GLU A 14 -19.54 10.19 3.99
N ALA A 15 -20.24 10.06 2.85
CA ALA A 15 -19.77 10.57 1.58
C ALA A 15 -20.95 11.23 0.85
N VAL A 16 -20.78 12.50 0.47
CA VAL A 16 -21.82 13.33 -0.14
C VAL A 16 -21.29 13.96 -1.42
N GLU A 17 -22.09 13.94 -2.48
CA GLU A 17 -21.80 14.69 -3.70
C GLU A 17 -22.50 16.06 -3.64
N MET A 18 -21.73 17.14 -3.75
CA MET A 18 -22.22 18.53 -3.76
C MET A 18 -21.49 19.31 -4.85
N ASP A 19 -22.24 19.96 -5.74
CA ASP A 19 -21.70 20.78 -6.86
C ASP A 19 -20.65 20.04 -7.71
N GLY A 20 -20.86 18.74 -7.97
CA GLY A 20 -19.93 17.90 -8.72
C GLY A 20 -18.63 17.56 -7.98
N LYS A 21 -18.57 17.82 -6.67
CA LYS A 21 -17.46 17.45 -5.80
C LYS A 21 -17.91 16.37 -4.82
N LEU A 22 -17.07 15.36 -4.64
CA LEU A 22 -17.25 14.36 -3.59
C LEU A 22 -16.62 14.88 -2.29
N LEU A 23 -17.44 15.05 -1.27
CA LEU A 23 -17.03 15.33 0.10
C LEU A 23 -17.07 14.03 0.90
N VAL A 24 -15.99 13.72 1.62
CA VAL A 24 -15.88 12.52 2.45
C VAL A 24 -15.61 12.94 3.89
N LEU A 25 -16.47 12.51 4.80
CA LEU A 25 -16.29 12.65 6.24
C LEU A 25 -15.74 11.34 6.79
N GLU A 26 -14.56 11.38 7.42
CA GLU A 26 -13.86 10.20 7.92
C GLU A 26 -13.26 10.41 9.32
N GLU A 27 -12.81 9.31 9.93
CA GLU A 27 -12.12 9.27 11.21
C GLU A 27 -10.90 10.20 11.22
N TYR A 28 -10.83 11.09 12.21
CA TYR A 28 -9.62 11.85 12.47
C TYR A 28 -8.60 10.94 13.15
N ILE A 29 -7.44 10.74 12.52
CA ILE A 29 -6.35 9.93 13.06
C ILE A 29 -5.36 10.85 13.78
N ASP A 30 -5.24 10.69 15.10
CA ASP A 30 -4.20 11.36 15.89
C ASP A 30 -2.87 10.59 15.79
N GLY A 31 -1.94 11.11 15.00
CA GLY A 31 -0.69 10.43 14.70
C GLY A 31 0.22 11.24 13.78
N ARG A 32 1.33 10.61 13.39
CA ARG A 32 2.32 11.17 12.46
C ARG A 32 2.34 10.39 11.16
N LEU A 33 2.75 11.03 10.08
CA LEU A 33 2.97 10.33 8.83
C LEU A 33 4.20 9.43 8.96
N LEU A 34 4.14 8.24 8.38
CA LEU A 34 5.28 7.33 8.33
C LEU A 34 6.46 7.97 7.58
N SER A 35 6.20 8.89 6.66
CA SER A 35 7.22 9.68 5.97
C SER A 35 8.05 10.55 6.91
N GLU A 36 7.49 10.99 8.03
CA GLU A 36 8.18 11.81 9.05
C GLU A 36 9.06 10.94 9.98
N GLU A 37 8.85 9.62 9.98
CA GLU A 37 9.55 8.67 10.86
C GLU A 37 10.58 7.80 10.14
N MET A 38 10.70 7.93 8.81
CA MET A 38 11.51 7.02 7.97
C MET A 38 12.97 6.93 8.42
N GLU A 39 13.60 8.07 8.73
CA GLU A 39 14.99 8.09 9.17
C GLU A 39 15.21 7.29 10.46
N GLN A 40 14.20 7.27 11.34
CA GLN A 40 14.26 6.54 12.60
C GLN A 40 14.07 5.03 12.41
N LEU A 41 13.55 4.58 11.26
CA LEU A 41 13.31 3.17 10.94
C LEU A 41 14.47 2.51 10.20
N VAL A 42 15.42 3.28 9.69
CA VAL A 42 16.59 2.75 8.97
C VAL A 42 17.35 1.77 9.86
N GLY A 43 17.57 0.56 9.33
CA GLY A 43 18.21 -0.55 10.04
C GLY A 43 17.30 -1.32 11.01
N LYS A 44 16.10 -0.84 11.34
CA LYS A 44 15.18 -1.48 12.29
C LYS A 44 14.21 -2.45 11.60
N LYS A 45 14.76 -3.55 11.08
CA LYS A 45 14.03 -4.52 10.25
C LYS A 45 12.79 -5.07 10.96
N GLU A 46 12.89 -5.36 12.25
CA GLU A 46 11.80 -5.94 13.04
C GLU A 46 10.62 -4.97 13.14
N GLN A 47 10.89 -3.68 13.37
CA GLN A 47 9.85 -2.65 13.40
C GLN A 47 9.21 -2.45 12.02
N VAL A 48 10.02 -2.42 10.96
CA VAL A 48 9.49 -2.31 9.59
C VAL A 48 8.63 -3.52 9.24
N CYS A 49 9.02 -4.74 9.63
CA CYS A 49 8.20 -5.93 9.44
C CYS A 49 6.87 -5.84 10.21
N GLN A 50 6.85 -5.31 11.43
CA GLN A 50 5.60 -5.11 12.18
C GLN A 50 4.64 -4.14 11.48
N ILE A 51 5.17 -3.04 10.92
CA ILE A 51 4.41 -2.09 10.10
C ILE A 51 3.88 -2.81 8.84
N ALA A 52 4.74 -3.58 8.17
CA ALA A 52 4.39 -4.33 6.97
C ALA A 52 3.21 -5.29 7.19
N LEU A 53 3.21 -6.02 8.31
CA LEU A 53 2.17 -6.98 8.65
C LEU A 53 0.81 -6.30 8.79
N LYS A 54 0.77 -5.14 9.45
CA LYS A 54 -0.46 -4.33 9.63
C LYS A 54 -0.92 -3.67 8.33
N LEU A 55 0.04 -3.20 7.52
CA LEU A 55 -0.26 -2.69 6.18
C LEU A 55 -0.84 -3.79 5.29
N CYS A 56 -0.31 -5.01 5.35
CA CYS A 56 -0.87 -6.15 4.63
C CYS A 56 -2.31 -6.47 5.05
N ASP A 57 -2.65 -6.30 6.34
CA ASP A 57 -4.02 -6.50 6.84
C ASP A 57 -4.98 -5.44 6.30
N ALA A 58 -4.59 -4.16 6.33
CA ALA A 58 -5.37 -3.07 5.72
C ALA A 58 -5.64 -3.32 4.23
N VAL A 59 -4.59 -3.67 3.48
CA VAL A 59 -4.66 -3.90 2.04
C VAL A 59 -5.46 -5.16 1.72
N ALA A 60 -5.36 -6.22 2.54
CA ALA A 60 -6.19 -7.41 2.39
C ALA A 60 -7.68 -7.08 2.52
N CYS A 61 -8.03 -6.24 3.49
CA CYS A 61 -9.41 -5.77 3.67
C CYS A 61 -9.93 -5.00 2.45
N LEU A 62 -9.10 -4.12 1.86
CA LEU A 62 -9.44 -3.43 0.61
C LEU A 62 -9.62 -4.40 -0.56
N HIS A 63 -8.68 -5.34 -0.72
CA HIS A 63 -8.70 -6.33 -1.80
C HIS A 63 -9.93 -7.24 -1.74
N ASP A 64 -10.34 -7.65 -0.53
CA ASP A 64 -11.58 -8.43 -0.32
C ASP A 64 -12.83 -7.65 -0.74
N ALA A 65 -12.83 -6.33 -0.55
CA ALA A 65 -13.88 -5.43 -1.03
C ALA A 65 -13.76 -5.11 -2.53
N GLY A 66 -12.80 -5.71 -3.24
CA GLY A 66 -12.54 -5.47 -4.65
C GLY A 66 -11.88 -4.11 -4.93
N ILE A 67 -11.25 -3.49 -3.94
CA ILE A 67 -10.61 -2.17 -4.02
C ILE A 67 -9.10 -2.35 -4.10
N ILE A 68 -8.46 -1.75 -5.11
CA ILE A 68 -6.99 -1.67 -5.25
C ILE A 68 -6.57 -0.26 -4.86
N HIS A 69 -5.57 -0.09 -3.98
CA HIS A 69 -5.18 1.21 -3.45
C HIS A 69 -4.43 2.07 -4.47
N ARG A 70 -3.47 1.49 -5.20
CA ARG A 70 -2.65 2.07 -6.28
C ARG A 70 -1.70 3.21 -5.92
N ASP A 71 -1.78 3.76 -4.70
CA ASP A 71 -0.82 4.78 -4.22
C ASP A 71 -0.31 4.48 -2.79
N ILE A 72 0.17 3.26 -2.55
CA ILE A 72 0.80 2.92 -1.27
C ILE A 72 2.20 3.56 -1.21
N LYS A 73 2.40 4.43 -0.23
CA LYS A 73 3.66 5.15 0.05
C LYS A 73 3.69 5.59 1.51
N SER A 74 4.84 6.08 1.96
CA SER A 74 5.04 6.54 3.34
C SER A 74 4.10 7.68 3.76
N GLU A 75 3.72 8.54 2.82
CA GLU A 75 2.85 9.70 2.99
C GLU A 75 1.38 9.29 3.15
N ASN A 76 1.04 8.06 2.78
CA ASN A 76 -0.31 7.51 2.88
C ASN A 76 -0.45 6.51 4.04
N VAL A 77 0.54 6.47 4.95
CA VAL A 77 0.49 5.65 6.16
C VAL A 77 0.73 6.55 7.36
N MET A 78 -0.19 6.54 8.32
CA MET A 78 -0.01 7.20 9.62
C MET A 78 0.34 6.20 10.70
N VAL A 79 1.14 6.61 11.67
CA VAL A 79 1.44 5.89 12.92
C VAL A 79 0.73 6.64 14.05
N GLU A 80 -0.16 5.96 14.78
CA GLU A 80 -0.92 6.58 15.86
C GLU A 80 -0.03 6.98 17.04
N ALA A 81 -0.32 8.13 17.66
CA ALA A 81 0.47 8.69 18.76
C ALA A 81 0.48 7.79 20.01
N ALA A 82 -0.59 7.05 20.26
CA ALA A 82 -0.70 6.06 21.33
C ALA A 82 0.27 4.86 21.16
N GLY A 83 0.91 4.76 19.99
CA GLY A 83 1.96 3.81 19.69
C GLY A 83 1.43 2.50 19.12
N GLY A 84 2.06 2.07 18.02
CA GLY A 84 1.96 0.71 17.52
C GLY A 84 0.92 0.49 16.44
N GLN A 85 -0.16 1.26 16.33
CA GLN A 85 -1.13 1.10 15.25
C GLN A 85 -0.76 1.94 14.03
N ILE A 86 -0.97 1.40 12.83
CA ILE A 86 -0.87 2.17 11.58
C ILE A 86 -2.25 2.35 10.96
N ARG A 87 -2.44 3.46 10.24
CA ARG A 87 -3.62 3.72 9.41
C ARG A 87 -3.19 3.97 7.97
N LEU A 88 -3.65 3.13 7.05
CA LEU A 88 -3.51 3.37 5.63
C LEU A 88 -4.61 4.37 5.22
N ILE A 89 -4.19 5.55 4.82
CA ILE A 89 -5.06 6.68 4.48
C ILE A 89 -4.98 6.98 2.97
N ASP A 90 -5.80 7.90 2.51
CA ASP A 90 -5.81 8.42 1.13
C ASP A 90 -6.09 7.37 0.04
N LEU A 91 -7.38 7.20 -0.27
CA LEU A 91 -7.87 6.33 -1.35
C LEU A 91 -8.19 7.10 -2.63
N THR A 92 -7.65 8.31 -2.81
CA THR A 92 -7.96 9.14 -4.00
C THR A 92 -7.53 8.47 -5.31
N ALA A 93 -6.47 7.65 -5.26
CA ALA A 93 -6.00 6.86 -6.40
C ALA A 93 -6.67 5.49 -6.52
N ALA A 94 -7.54 5.10 -5.58
CA ALA A 94 -8.05 3.73 -5.51
C ALA A 94 -8.98 3.38 -6.69
N ARG A 95 -9.09 2.08 -6.98
CA ARG A 95 -9.98 1.55 -8.04
C ARG A 95 -10.76 0.36 -7.55
N CYS A 96 -12.08 0.40 -7.75
CA CYS A 96 -12.92 -0.78 -7.62
C CYS A 96 -12.79 -1.66 -8.88
N LYS A 97 -12.58 -2.96 -8.69
CA LYS A 97 -12.74 -3.96 -9.76
C LYS A 97 -14.20 -3.92 -10.24
N LYS A 98 -14.49 -3.21 -11.33
CA LYS A 98 -15.80 -3.32 -11.99
C LYS A 98 -15.93 -4.73 -12.56
N VAL A 99 -16.99 -5.44 -12.15
CA VAL A 99 -17.33 -6.81 -12.60
C VAL A 99 -17.74 -6.84 -14.08
N SER A 100 -18.15 -5.70 -14.65
CA SER A 100 -18.82 -5.63 -15.95
C SER A 100 -17.97 -5.12 -17.12
N ASP A 101 -16.68 -4.83 -16.94
CA ASP A 101 -15.86 -4.33 -18.05
C ASP A 101 -14.42 -4.91 -18.03
N PRO A 102 -14.20 -6.04 -18.72
CA PRO A 102 -12.89 -6.64 -18.91
C PRO A 102 -11.91 -5.73 -19.69
N GLU A 103 -12.41 -4.82 -20.52
CA GLU A 103 -11.63 -4.04 -21.50
C GLU A 103 -11.24 -2.63 -21.02
N SER A 104 -11.65 -2.21 -19.82
CA SER A 104 -11.26 -0.91 -19.26
C SER A 104 -9.77 -0.86 -18.86
N CYS A 105 -8.90 -0.53 -19.82
CA CYS A 105 -7.51 -0.16 -19.60
C CYS A 105 -7.42 1.06 -18.67
N ASP A 106 -6.32 1.20 -17.92
CA ASP A 106 -6.07 2.42 -17.15
C ASP A 106 -5.88 3.60 -18.14
N THR A 107 -6.80 4.57 -18.11
CA THR A 107 -6.80 5.73 -19.02
C THR A 107 -5.93 6.90 -18.53
N VAL A 108 -5.33 6.76 -17.34
CA VAL A 108 -4.55 7.80 -16.67
C VAL A 108 -3.33 7.13 -16.03
N CYS A 109 -2.13 7.67 -16.30
CA CYS A 109 -0.93 7.32 -15.53
C CYS A 109 -1.15 7.72 -14.06
N LEU A 110 -1.13 6.74 -13.16
CA LEU A 110 -1.48 6.93 -11.74
C LEU A 110 -0.37 6.41 -10.84
N GLY A 111 -0.30 6.93 -9.63
CA GLY A 111 0.70 6.56 -8.62
C GLY A 111 1.86 7.53 -8.54
N THR A 112 2.49 7.57 -7.37
CA THR A 112 3.59 8.49 -7.08
C THR A 112 4.92 7.83 -7.42
N ALA A 113 5.68 8.39 -8.37
CA ALA A 113 7.10 8.02 -8.52
C ALA A 113 7.82 8.37 -7.20
N PRO A 114 8.52 7.46 -6.51
CA PRO A 114 9.16 6.22 -6.97
C PRO A 114 8.46 4.88 -6.63
N TYR A 115 7.24 4.89 -6.10
CA TYR A 115 6.56 3.68 -5.56
C TYR A 115 5.73 2.91 -6.59
N ALA A 116 5.27 3.60 -7.63
CA ALA A 116 4.32 3.05 -8.60
C ALA A 116 4.88 1.83 -9.36
N ALA A 117 4.03 0.83 -9.53
CA ALA A 117 4.36 -0.37 -10.29
C ALA A 117 4.46 -0.07 -11.80
N PRO A 118 5.30 -0.79 -12.57
CA PRO A 118 5.50 -0.54 -14.00
C PRO A 118 4.19 -0.53 -14.81
N GLU A 119 3.24 -1.39 -14.46
CA GLU A 119 1.95 -1.46 -15.13
C GLU A 119 1.11 -0.18 -14.99
N GLN A 120 1.37 0.66 -13.97
CA GLN A 120 0.67 1.93 -13.77
C GLN A 120 1.08 3.02 -14.77
N PHE A 121 2.17 2.83 -15.52
CA PHE A 121 2.65 3.73 -16.57
C PHE A 121 2.37 3.20 -17.98
N GLY A 122 1.79 2.00 -18.10
CA GLY A 122 1.57 1.30 -19.36
C GLY A 122 0.09 1.15 -19.71
N VAL A 123 -0.19 0.31 -20.71
CA VAL A 123 -1.55 0.00 -21.19
C VAL A 123 -2.14 -1.22 -20.44
N THR A 124 -1.33 -1.90 -19.62
CA THR A 124 -1.74 -3.05 -18.82
C THR A 124 -2.57 -2.64 -17.62
N ARG A 125 -3.65 -3.37 -17.36
CA ARG A 125 -4.56 -3.15 -16.24
C ARG A 125 -3.89 -3.44 -14.89
N THR A 126 -4.02 -2.49 -13.97
CA THR A 126 -3.67 -2.68 -12.56
C THR A 126 -4.52 -3.75 -11.88
N ASP A 127 -3.88 -4.54 -11.00
CA ASP A 127 -4.55 -5.50 -10.12
C ASP A 127 -3.99 -5.44 -8.70
N GLU A 128 -4.39 -6.36 -7.83
CA GLU A 128 -3.96 -6.42 -6.43
C GLU A 128 -2.42 -6.48 -6.27
N ARG A 129 -1.70 -6.96 -7.27
CA ARG A 129 -0.24 -7.09 -7.27
C ARG A 129 0.46 -5.76 -7.53
N THR A 130 -0.27 -4.74 -7.97
CA THR A 130 0.19 -3.35 -8.01
C THR A 130 0.48 -2.85 -6.59
N ASP A 131 -0.41 -3.11 -5.63
CA ASP A 131 -0.21 -2.75 -4.23
C ASP A 131 0.96 -3.52 -3.60
N ILE A 132 1.14 -4.79 -3.98
CA ILE A 132 2.28 -5.63 -3.53
C ILE A 132 3.61 -5.04 -3.97
N TYR A 133 3.70 -4.53 -5.20
CA TYR A 133 4.91 -3.86 -5.68
C TYR A 133 5.23 -2.62 -4.83
N ALA A 134 4.24 -1.76 -4.63
CA ALA A 134 4.38 -0.54 -3.86
C ALA A 134 4.78 -0.81 -2.39
N ILE A 135 4.19 -1.84 -1.75
CA ILE A 135 4.63 -2.32 -0.43
C ILE A 135 6.10 -2.75 -0.46
N GLY A 136 6.54 -3.49 -1.49
CA GLY A 136 7.93 -3.90 -1.65
C GLY A 136 8.91 -2.73 -1.73
N ILE A 137 8.56 -1.69 -2.50
CA ILE A 137 9.34 -0.45 -2.57
C ILE A 137 9.40 0.22 -1.20
N LEU A 138 8.25 0.43 -0.57
CA LEU A 138 8.14 1.07 0.74
C LEU A 138 8.99 0.38 1.80
N LEU A 139 8.88 -0.95 1.92
CA LEU A 139 9.67 -1.74 2.89
C LEU A 139 11.17 -1.55 2.72
N ASN A 140 11.64 -1.54 1.48
CA ASN A 140 13.06 -1.33 1.23
C ASN A 140 13.51 0.07 1.65
N ILE A 141 12.72 1.09 1.31
CA ILE A 141 13.05 2.47 1.65
C ILE A 141 13.03 2.64 3.17
N LEU A 142 12.04 2.09 3.88
CA LEU A 142 11.99 2.16 5.35
C LEU A 142 13.22 1.52 6.01
N VAL A 143 13.67 0.36 5.52
CA VAL A 143 14.83 -0.33 6.11
C VAL A 143 16.16 0.30 5.73
N THR A 144 16.30 0.79 4.49
CA THR A 144 17.60 1.21 3.94
C THR A 144 17.76 2.72 3.80
N GLY A 145 16.68 3.49 3.92
CA GLY A 145 16.61 4.91 3.58
C GLY A 145 16.74 5.20 2.08
N LYS A 146 16.72 4.17 1.22
CA LYS A 146 17.07 4.27 -0.20
C LYS A 146 16.14 3.43 -1.08
N HIS A 147 15.98 3.86 -2.31
CA HIS A 147 15.21 3.12 -3.31
C HIS A 147 15.90 1.80 -3.70
N PRO A 148 15.16 0.70 -3.96
CA PRO A 148 15.71 -0.60 -4.37
C PRO A 148 16.67 -0.57 -5.57
N SER A 149 16.54 0.41 -6.47
CA SER A 149 17.48 0.58 -7.59
C SER A 149 18.88 1.00 -7.16
N GLN A 150 19.03 1.57 -5.96
CA GLN A 150 20.32 1.96 -5.39
C GLN A 150 20.85 0.87 -4.46
N ILE A 151 20.00 0.36 -3.56
CA ILE A 151 20.36 -0.68 -2.61
C ILE A 151 19.13 -1.49 -2.23
N ILE A 152 19.30 -2.80 -2.22
CA ILE A 152 18.29 -3.74 -1.72
C ILE A 152 18.73 -4.22 -0.34
N CYS A 153 17.81 -4.22 0.63
CA CYS A 153 18.05 -4.78 1.96
C CYS A 153 18.63 -6.21 1.85
N PRO A 154 19.73 -6.57 2.53
CA PRO A 154 20.26 -7.92 2.49
C PRO A 154 19.43 -8.90 3.34
N GLY A 155 19.65 -10.20 3.12
CA GLY A 155 19.06 -11.29 3.92
C GLY A 155 17.68 -11.74 3.45
N GLY A 156 16.92 -12.36 4.35
CA GLY A 156 15.60 -12.90 4.06
C GLY A 156 14.62 -11.83 3.58
N LEU A 157 14.55 -10.68 4.27
CA LEU A 157 13.68 -9.57 3.89
C LEU A 157 13.99 -9.04 2.49
N GLY A 158 15.26 -9.01 2.11
CA GLY A 158 15.70 -8.69 0.75
C GLY A 158 15.21 -9.64 -0.33
N LYS A 159 15.07 -10.94 -0.01
CA LYS A 159 14.51 -11.93 -0.95
C LYS A 159 13.02 -11.68 -1.17
N ILE A 160 12.29 -11.35 -0.09
CA ILE A 160 10.86 -11.02 -0.14
C ILE A 160 10.64 -9.73 -0.93
N ILE A 161 11.37 -8.66 -0.62
CA ILE A 161 11.33 -7.38 -1.34
C ILE A 161 11.56 -7.60 -2.84
N ARG A 162 12.62 -8.32 -3.22
CA ARG A 162 12.93 -8.62 -4.63
C ARG A 162 11.79 -9.33 -5.36
N ARG A 163 11.04 -10.20 -4.67
CA ARG A 163 9.88 -10.85 -5.26
C ARG A 163 8.71 -9.88 -5.41
N CYS A 164 8.49 -8.98 -4.46
CA CYS A 164 7.44 -7.96 -4.55
C CYS A 164 7.65 -7.03 -5.76
N ILE A 165 8.90 -6.64 -6.03
CA ILE A 165 9.24 -5.62 -7.03
C ILE A 165 9.59 -6.19 -8.41
N ARG A 166 9.20 -7.44 -8.71
CA ARG A 166 9.40 -8.01 -10.04
C ARG A 166 8.64 -7.20 -11.09
N VAL A 167 9.28 -6.94 -12.23
CA VAL A 167 8.65 -6.21 -13.35
C VAL A 167 7.39 -6.94 -13.82
N ASN A 168 7.51 -8.25 -14.06
CA ASN A 168 6.36 -9.10 -14.35
C ASN A 168 5.53 -9.34 -13.07
N ALA A 169 4.27 -8.91 -13.08
CA ALA A 169 3.34 -9.11 -11.98
C ALA A 169 3.08 -10.59 -11.65
N ASP A 170 3.15 -11.50 -12.63
CA ASP A 170 2.97 -12.94 -12.41
C ASP A 170 4.10 -13.58 -11.57
N GLU A 171 5.26 -12.93 -11.50
CA GLU A 171 6.39 -13.40 -10.69
C GLU A 171 6.34 -12.89 -9.23
N ARG A 172 5.40 -11.99 -8.92
CA ARG A 172 5.22 -11.43 -7.57
C ARG A 172 4.52 -12.43 -6.65
N TYR A 173 4.21 -11.99 -5.43
CA TYR A 173 3.23 -12.69 -4.61
C TYR A 173 1.86 -12.54 -5.27
N HIS A 174 1.05 -13.60 -5.23
CA HIS A 174 -0.26 -13.62 -5.88
C HIS A 174 -1.32 -12.84 -5.09
N SER A 175 -1.08 -12.65 -3.79
CA SER A 175 -1.95 -11.86 -2.92
C SER A 175 -1.14 -11.26 -1.77
N VAL A 176 -1.67 -10.18 -1.18
CA VAL A 176 -1.04 -9.55 -0.02
C VAL A 176 -1.01 -10.48 1.21
N ARG A 177 -1.94 -11.44 1.29
CA ARG A 177 -1.91 -12.51 2.31
C ARG A 177 -0.70 -13.43 2.14
N GLN A 178 -0.35 -13.77 0.91
CA GLN A 178 0.85 -14.56 0.63
C GLN A 178 2.12 -13.80 1.02
N LEU A 179 2.17 -12.49 0.73
CA LEU A 179 3.24 -11.61 1.19
C LEU A 179 3.31 -11.57 2.72
N LYS A 180 2.18 -11.36 3.41
CA LYS A 180 2.09 -11.36 4.88
C LYS A 180 2.66 -12.64 5.48
N ASN A 181 2.28 -13.80 4.93
CA ASN A 181 2.80 -15.08 5.38
C ASN A 181 4.32 -15.19 5.18
N ALA A 182 4.86 -14.68 4.08
CA ALA A 182 6.31 -14.66 3.87
C ALA A 182 7.02 -13.73 4.89
N LEU A 183 6.42 -12.59 5.24
CA LEU A 183 6.94 -11.66 6.23
C LEU A 183 6.86 -12.21 7.67
N TRP A 184 5.83 -12.99 7.98
CA TRP A 184 5.65 -13.61 9.29
C TRP A 184 6.66 -14.73 9.57
N ASN A 185 7.13 -15.41 8.52
CA ASN A 185 8.08 -16.53 8.62
C ASN A 185 9.55 -16.11 8.47
N LEU A 186 9.84 -14.81 8.58
CA LEU A 186 11.20 -14.25 8.59
C LEU A 186 11.88 -14.42 9.94
#